data_AF-A0A1G0WD13-F1
#
_entry.id   AF-A0A1G0WD13-F1
#
_cell.length_a   1.000
_cell.length_b   1.000
_cell.length_c   1.000
_cell.angle_alpha   90.00
_cell.angle_beta   90.00
_cell.angle_gamma   90.00
#
_symmetry.space_group_name_H-M   'P 1'
#
loop_
_entity.id
_entity.type
_entity.pdbx_description
1 polymer ?
#
loop_
_entity_poly.entity_id
_entity_poly.type
_entity_poly.pdbx_seq_one_letter_code
_entity_poly.pdbx_strand_id
1 'polypeptide(L)'
;MNIRAGEKQYFSDNLMRDLTRLNVSDLPGTETEVRKISKLMQDNGWAVKTFVGDSALEEVIKAIDSPRILHIATHGYFLSDLELNKQYERGQITSKAFGIETYKAYENPLLRSGLLFAGAERGLDTNFTPSSNTDNGILTAYEAMNLNLDNTELVVLSACKTGLGQVRNGEGVYGLQRAFIVAGAKTIIMSLWKVNDEATQELMTSFYTKWLSGMTKREAFKDARNEIRAKYKYPYFWGAFVMVGE
;
A
#
# COMPACT_ATOMS: atom_id res chain seq x y z
N MET A 1 -5.15 3.32 7.31
CA MET A 1 -4.63 2.05 7.85
C MET A 1 -3.14 2.19 8.11
N ASN A 2 -2.54 1.62 9.17
CA ASN A 2 -1.07 1.55 9.35
C ASN A 2 -0.65 0.24 10.06
N ILE A 3 0.48 -0.36 9.70
CA ILE A 3 1.01 -1.59 10.34
C ILE A 3 1.97 -1.26 11.51
N ARG A 4 1.94 -2.10 12.55
CA ARG A 4 3.11 -2.39 13.41
C ARG A 4 3.64 -3.76 13.04
N ALA A 5 4.95 -3.88 12.81
CA ALA A 5 5.59 -5.19 12.78
C ALA A 5 5.34 -5.84 14.14
N GLY A 6 4.70 -7.02 14.15
CA GLY A 6 4.31 -7.70 15.38
C GLY A 6 5.47 -7.84 16.36
N GLU A 7 5.16 -7.86 17.66
CA GLU A 7 6.16 -8.01 18.72
C GLU A 7 7.12 -9.18 18.43
N LYS A 8 8.43 -8.90 18.54
CA LYS A 8 9.57 -9.78 18.24
C LYS A 8 9.61 -11.13 18.98
N GLN A 9 8.60 -11.48 19.78
CA GLN A 9 8.76 -12.43 20.87
C GLN A 9 8.46 -13.89 20.49
N TYR A 10 7.98 -14.18 19.27
CA TYR A 10 7.59 -15.55 18.88
C TYR A 10 7.99 -16.00 17.46
N PHE A 11 8.97 -15.36 16.81
CA PHE A 11 9.33 -15.70 15.43
C PHE A 11 10.54 -16.64 15.35
N SER A 12 10.47 -17.60 14.43
CA SER A 12 11.61 -18.47 14.10
C SER A 12 12.73 -17.66 13.42
N ASP A 13 13.99 -18.09 13.61
CA ASP A 13 15.17 -17.41 13.04
C ASP A 13 15.10 -17.25 11.50
N ASN A 14 14.40 -18.15 10.80
CA ASN A 14 14.21 -18.08 9.35
C ASN A 14 13.19 -16.98 8.96
N LEU A 15 12.07 -16.90 9.66
CA LEU A 15 11.06 -15.85 9.43
C LEU A 15 11.63 -14.45 9.75
N MET A 16 12.44 -14.35 10.82
CA MET A 16 13.15 -13.10 11.14
C MET A 16 14.18 -12.72 10.07
N ARG A 17 14.89 -13.69 9.49
CA ARG A 17 15.80 -13.45 8.36
C ARG A 17 15.05 -12.99 7.10
N ASP A 18 13.88 -13.55 6.82
CA ASP A 18 13.09 -13.18 5.64
C ASP A 18 12.40 -11.82 5.81
N LEU A 19 11.91 -11.47 7.00
CA LEU A 19 11.43 -10.11 7.32
C LEU A 19 12.55 -9.07 7.19
N THR A 20 13.76 -9.42 7.62
CA THR A 20 14.95 -8.56 7.49
C THR A 20 15.38 -8.42 6.02
N ARG A 21 15.27 -9.49 5.23
CA ARG A 21 15.53 -9.47 3.76
C ARG A 21 14.48 -8.68 2.98
N LEU A 22 13.23 -8.71 3.41
CA LEU A 22 12.10 -8.02 2.80
C LEU A 22 11.92 -6.59 3.32
N ASN A 23 12.73 -6.18 4.31
CA ASN A 23 12.72 -4.86 4.94
C ASN A 23 11.33 -4.45 5.46
N VAL A 24 10.56 -5.42 5.99
CA VAL A 24 9.25 -5.19 6.62
C VAL A 24 9.49 -4.69 8.04
N SER A 25 9.81 -3.40 8.17
CA SER A 25 10.00 -2.72 9.44
C SER A 25 8.72 -2.00 9.89
N ASP A 26 8.66 -1.60 11.16
CA ASP A 26 7.67 -0.64 11.61
C ASP A 26 7.65 0.64 10.76
N LEU A 27 6.45 1.20 10.58
CA LEU A 27 6.21 2.47 9.89
C LEU A 27 5.58 3.50 10.85
N PRO A 28 6.34 4.02 11.83
CA PRO A 28 5.80 4.98 12.80
C PRO A 28 5.32 6.29 12.14
N GLY A 29 5.95 6.72 11.05
CA GLY A 29 5.52 7.89 10.30
C GLY A 29 4.18 7.70 9.60
N THR A 30 3.87 6.49 9.16
CA THR A 30 2.61 6.11 8.54
C THR A 30 1.45 6.10 9.56
N GLU A 31 1.70 5.71 10.81
CA GLU A 31 0.71 5.90 11.88
C GLU A 31 0.37 7.38 12.07
N THR A 32 1.42 8.20 12.09
CA THR A 32 1.30 9.64 12.29
C THR A 32 0.53 10.29 11.15
N GLU A 33 0.80 9.90 9.91
CA GLU A 33 0.05 10.31 8.71
C GLU A 33 -1.45 10.03 8.86
N VAL A 34 -1.81 8.78 9.13
CA VAL A 34 -3.21 8.35 9.26
C VAL A 34 -3.92 9.09 10.38
N ARG A 35 -3.27 9.24 11.55
CA ARG A 35 -3.87 9.94 12.70
C ARG A 35 -4.09 11.43 12.41
N LYS A 36 -3.13 12.10 11.75
CA LYS A 36 -3.28 13.51 11.36
C LYS A 36 -4.43 13.71 10.37
N ILE A 37 -4.51 12.88 9.34
CA ILE A 37 -5.59 12.95 8.35
C ILE A 37 -6.94 12.63 8.99
N SER A 38 -7.00 11.61 9.85
CA SER A 38 -8.21 11.26 10.61
C SER A 38 -8.73 12.45 11.42
N LYS A 39 -7.84 13.12 12.16
CA LYS A 39 -8.21 14.30 12.96
C LYS A 39 -8.69 15.45 12.07
N LEU A 40 -7.97 15.75 11.00
CA LEU A 40 -8.33 16.80 10.04
C LEU A 40 -9.71 16.56 9.41
N MET A 41 -9.99 15.33 8.99
CA MET A 41 -11.28 14.95 8.41
C MET A 41 -12.42 15.07 9.44
N GLN A 42 -12.19 14.60 10.67
CA GLN A 42 -13.16 14.73 11.78
C GLN A 42 -13.46 16.19 12.12
N ASP A 43 -12.43 17.05 12.15
CA ASP A 43 -12.59 18.49 12.40
C ASP A 43 -13.40 19.20 11.32
N ASN A 44 -13.45 18.63 10.11
CA ASN A 44 -14.25 19.09 9.00
C ASN A 44 -15.58 18.32 8.86
N GLY A 45 -16.04 17.66 9.93
CA GLY A 45 -17.37 17.05 10.02
C GLY A 45 -17.51 15.68 9.34
N TRP A 46 -16.41 15.04 8.94
CA TRP A 46 -16.48 13.70 8.35
C TRP A 46 -16.53 12.61 9.42
N ALA A 47 -17.38 11.61 9.19
CA ALA A 47 -17.30 10.36 9.94
C ALA A 47 -16.08 9.56 9.46
N VAL A 48 -15.16 9.24 10.38
CA VAL A 48 -13.91 8.54 10.06
C VAL A 48 -13.79 7.27 10.89
N LYS A 49 -13.52 6.14 10.22
CA LYS A 49 -13.07 4.90 10.85
C LYS A 49 -11.56 4.76 10.64
N THR A 50 -10.82 4.57 11.73
CA THR A 50 -9.35 4.55 11.70
C THR A 50 -8.83 3.23 12.26
N PHE A 51 -8.03 2.53 11.46
CA PHE A 51 -7.37 1.27 11.82
C PHE A 51 -5.85 1.47 11.77
N VAL A 52 -5.15 1.10 12.83
CA VAL A 52 -3.70 1.30 12.99
C VAL A 52 -3.09 0.19 13.88
N GLY A 53 -1.81 -0.09 13.71
CA GLY A 53 -1.12 -1.16 14.43
C GLY A 53 -1.77 -2.51 14.16
N ASP A 54 -1.99 -3.29 15.21
CA ASP A 54 -2.51 -4.66 15.10
C ASP A 54 -3.98 -4.72 14.63
N SER A 55 -4.70 -3.59 14.66
CA SER A 55 -6.06 -3.49 14.11
C SER A 55 -6.09 -3.26 12.60
N ALA A 56 -4.94 -3.01 11.97
CA ALA A 56 -4.82 -2.77 10.54
C ALA A 56 -4.71 -4.09 9.74
N LEU A 57 -5.73 -4.94 9.87
CA LEU A 57 -5.81 -6.28 9.31
C LEU A 57 -6.36 -6.32 7.87
N GLU A 58 -5.85 -7.22 7.02
CA GLU A 58 -6.31 -7.36 5.63
C GLU A 58 -7.83 -7.56 5.51
N GLU A 59 -8.40 -8.33 6.42
CA GLU A 59 -9.83 -8.65 6.52
C GLU A 59 -10.68 -7.38 6.67
N VAL A 60 -10.16 -6.35 7.33
CA VAL A 60 -10.84 -5.05 7.46
C VAL A 60 -10.98 -4.38 6.10
N ILE A 61 -9.95 -4.46 5.24
CA ILE A 61 -10.02 -3.92 3.88
C ILE A 61 -10.95 -4.76 3.02
N LYS A 62 -10.88 -6.09 3.09
CA LYS A 62 -11.78 -6.97 2.33
C LYS A 62 -13.26 -6.79 2.71
N ALA A 63 -13.54 -6.36 3.95
CA ALA A 63 -14.89 -6.12 4.45
C ALA A 63 -15.42 -4.69 4.21
N ILE A 64 -14.64 -3.79 3.58
CA ILE A 64 -15.16 -2.45 3.28
C ILE A 64 -16.21 -2.52 2.18
N ASP A 65 -17.24 -1.69 2.32
CA ASP A 65 -18.32 -1.58 1.36
C ASP A 65 -18.43 -0.13 0.91
N SER A 66 -17.81 0.18 -0.24
CA SER A 66 -17.94 1.46 -0.95
C SER A 66 -17.78 2.72 -0.07
N PRO A 67 -16.70 2.87 0.72
CA PRO A 67 -16.47 4.11 1.46
C PRO A 67 -16.26 5.28 0.49
N ARG A 68 -16.77 6.48 0.79
CA ARG A 68 -16.54 7.65 -0.08
C ARG A 68 -15.05 7.92 -0.29
N ILE A 69 -14.24 7.77 0.76
CA ILE A 69 -12.78 7.97 0.75
C ILE A 69 -12.11 6.80 1.44
N LEU A 70 -11.08 6.24 0.82
CA LEU A 70 -10.25 5.17 1.37
C LEU A 70 -8.78 5.62 1.42
N HIS A 71 -8.20 5.77 2.61
CA HIS A 71 -6.79 6.09 2.78
C HIS A 71 -6.03 4.89 3.37
N ILE A 72 -5.13 4.32 2.58
CA ILE A 72 -4.27 3.20 2.97
C ILE A 72 -2.82 3.70 2.98
N ALA A 73 -2.17 3.58 4.13
CA ALA A 73 -0.79 3.96 4.30
C ALA A 73 -0.04 2.73 4.86
N THR A 74 0.83 2.13 4.07
CA THR A 74 1.37 0.80 4.41
C THR A 74 2.62 0.45 3.58
N HIS A 75 3.17 -0.74 3.76
CA HIS A 75 4.13 -1.32 2.81
C HIS A 75 3.39 -1.94 1.63
N GLY A 76 3.87 -1.72 0.42
CA GLY A 76 3.47 -2.50 -0.75
C GLY A 76 4.65 -3.28 -1.29
N TYR A 77 4.43 -4.41 -1.93
CA TYR A 77 5.50 -5.17 -2.58
C TYR A 77 5.34 -5.19 -4.09
N PHE A 78 6.44 -5.47 -4.79
CA PHE A 78 6.42 -5.77 -6.21
C PHE A 78 7.42 -6.87 -6.58
N LEU A 79 6.96 -7.86 -7.35
CA LEU A 79 7.76 -8.94 -7.91
C LEU A 79 8.08 -8.64 -9.37
N SER A 80 9.38 -8.51 -9.70
CA SER A 80 9.82 -8.21 -11.06
C SER A 80 9.98 -9.46 -11.93
N ASP A 81 9.75 -9.34 -13.25
CA ASP A 81 9.96 -10.44 -14.21
C ASP A 81 11.37 -11.01 -14.15
N LEU A 82 12.38 -10.16 -13.95
CA LEU A 82 13.77 -10.60 -13.90
C LEU A 82 14.04 -11.53 -12.72
N GLU A 83 13.37 -11.32 -11.60
CA GLU A 83 13.50 -12.17 -10.43
C GLU A 83 12.70 -13.46 -10.56
N LEU A 84 11.48 -13.37 -11.10
CA LEU A 84 10.67 -14.54 -11.40
C LEU A 84 11.37 -15.45 -12.41
N ASN A 85 11.94 -14.87 -13.48
CA ASN A 85 12.73 -15.60 -14.48
C ASN A 85 13.99 -16.23 -13.88
N LYS A 86 14.75 -15.51 -13.03
CA LYS A 86 15.93 -16.08 -12.35
C LYS A 86 15.58 -17.23 -11.42
N GLN A 87 14.44 -17.18 -10.75
CA GLN A 87 13.98 -18.29 -9.90
C GLN A 87 13.48 -19.48 -10.74
N TYR A 88 12.76 -19.19 -11.83
CA TYR A 88 12.30 -20.18 -12.79
C TYR A 88 13.48 -20.91 -13.46
N GLU A 89 14.47 -20.18 -13.97
CA GLU A 89 15.69 -20.72 -14.60
C GLU A 89 16.56 -21.54 -13.64
N ARG A 90 16.50 -21.25 -12.33
CA ARG A 90 17.19 -22.03 -11.29
C ARG A 90 16.46 -23.31 -10.89
N GLY A 91 15.33 -23.64 -11.51
CA GLY A 91 14.50 -24.79 -11.14
C GLY A 91 13.85 -24.64 -9.75
N GLN A 92 13.82 -23.43 -9.18
CA GLN A 92 13.20 -23.13 -7.89
C GLN A 92 11.70 -22.83 -8.08
N ILE A 93 11.00 -23.72 -8.79
CA ILE A 93 9.59 -23.56 -9.22
C ILE A 93 8.61 -23.53 -8.04
N THR A 94 9.05 -23.91 -6.84
CA THR A 94 8.22 -24.09 -5.64
C THR A 94 8.43 -23.01 -4.56
N SER A 95 9.10 -21.89 -4.85
CA SER A 95 9.24 -20.81 -3.87
C SER A 95 7.90 -20.05 -3.70
N LYS A 96 7.50 -19.82 -2.45
CA LYS A 96 6.44 -18.86 -2.13
C LYS A 96 7.08 -17.50 -1.86
N ALA A 97 6.52 -16.43 -2.41
CA ALA A 97 6.84 -15.06 -2.07
C ALA A 97 5.53 -14.34 -1.70
N PHE A 98 5.47 -13.73 -0.52
CA PHE A 98 4.26 -13.02 -0.07
C PHE A 98 3.00 -13.91 -0.11
N GLY A 99 3.12 -15.17 0.28
CA GLY A 99 2.01 -16.13 0.30
C GLY A 99 1.63 -16.69 -1.08
N ILE A 100 2.33 -16.26 -2.13
CA ILE A 100 2.01 -16.58 -3.53
C ILE A 100 3.09 -17.49 -4.11
N GLU A 101 2.66 -18.54 -4.79
CA GLU A 101 3.56 -19.38 -5.58
C GLU A 101 4.14 -18.57 -6.74
N THR A 102 5.47 -18.49 -6.86
CA THR A 102 6.13 -17.61 -7.83
C THR A 102 5.77 -17.90 -9.28
N TYR A 103 5.46 -19.16 -9.63
CA TYR A 103 4.96 -19.49 -10.98
C TYR A 103 3.56 -18.90 -11.26
N LYS A 104 2.67 -18.83 -10.27
CA LYS A 104 1.37 -18.16 -10.42
C LYS A 104 1.53 -16.65 -10.59
N ALA A 105 2.48 -16.06 -9.85
CA ALA A 105 2.84 -14.66 -10.02
C ALA A 105 3.47 -14.39 -11.41
N TYR A 106 4.18 -15.38 -11.98
CA TYR A 106 4.67 -15.29 -13.35
C TYR A 106 3.53 -15.27 -14.38
N GLU A 107 2.53 -16.14 -14.23
CA GLU A 107 1.39 -16.21 -15.16
C GLU A 107 0.39 -15.07 -15.00
N ASN A 108 0.18 -14.57 -13.78
CA ASN A 108 -0.80 -13.54 -13.48
C ASN A 108 -0.15 -12.26 -12.94
N PRO A 109 -0.06 -11.19 -13.75
CA PRO A 109 0.52 -9.91 -13.34
C PRO A 109 -0.12 -9.27 -12.11
N LEU A 110 -1.39 -9.56 -11.81
CA LEU A 110 -2.10 -9.03 -10.64
C LEU A 110 -1.61 -9.64 -9.31
N LEU A 111 -0.93 -10.78 -9.37
CA LEU A 111 -0.30 -11.40 -8.20
C LEU A 111 1.11 -10.86 -7.95
N ARG A 112 1.63 -9.98 -8.83
CA ARG A 112 2.98 -9.44 -8.72
C ARG A 112 3.07 -8.21 -7.83
N SER A 113 1.94 -7.64 -7.44
CA SER A 113 1.89 -6.45 -6.59
C SER A 113 0.82 -6.60 -5.55
N GLY A 114 1.07 -6.07 -4.36
CA GLY A 114 0.09 -6.07 -3.28
C GLY A 114 0.48 -5.15 -2.15
N LEU A 115 -0.39 -5.09 -1.15
CA LEU A 115 -0.25 -4.30 0.06
C LEU A 115 -0.11 -5.25 1.25
N LEU A 116 0.83 -4.94 2.14
CA LEU A 116 1.00 -5.65 3.40
C LEU A 116 0.09 -5.02 4.45
N PHE A 117 -0.38 -5.83 5.39
CA PHE A 117 -1.21 -5.42 6.52
C PHE A 117 -0.68 -6.04 7.82
N ALA A 118 -1.28 -5.71 8.96
CA ALA A 118 -0.92 -6.36 10.21
C ALA A 118 -1.12 -7.88 10.08
N GLY A 119 -0.12 -8.65 10.46
CA GLY A 119 -0.10 -10.09 10.23
C GLY A 119 0.52 -10.53 8.90
N ALA A 120 1.06 -9.64 8.06
CA ALA A 120 1.68 -9.98 6.78
C ALA A 120 2.83 -11.00 6.89
N GLU A 121 3.47 -11.11 8.06
CA GLU A 121 4.45 -12.13 8.36
C GLU A 121 3.88 -13.56 8.22
N ARG A 122 2.57 -13.74 8.40
CA ARG A 122 1.88 -15.02 8.15
C ARG A 122 1.99 -15.42 6.69
N GLY A 123 1.80 -14.49 5.76
CA GLY A 123 2.01 -14.75 4.34
C GLY A 123 3.47 -15.02 3.97
N LEU A 124 4.43 -14.66 4.81
CA LEU A 124 5.84 -14.97 4.61
C LEU A 124 6.23 -16.35 5.16
N ASP A 125 5.43 -16.91 6.07
CA ASP A 125 5.61 -18.28 6.53
C ASP A 125 5.04 -19.27 5.50
N THR A 126 5.93 -20.07 4.90
CA THR A 126 5.56 -21.08 3.89
C THR A 126 4.57 -22.15 4.41
N ASN A 127 4.51 -22.35 5.73
CA ASN A 127 3.64 -23.31 6.40
C ASN A 127 2.28 -22.72 6.79
N PHE A 128 2.11 -21.40 6.68
CA PHE A 128 0.83 -20.78 6.98
C PHE A 128 -0.21 -21.14 5.92
N THR A 129 -1.40 -21.51 6.39
CA THR A 129 -2.57 -21.75 5.54
C THR A 129 -3.69 -20.83 6.03
N PRO A 130 -4.22 -19.94 5.16
CA PRO A 130 -5.35 -19.10 5.52
C PRO A 130 -6.55 -19.94 5.99
N SER A 131 -7.29 -19.41 6.96
CA SER A 131 -8.54 -20.02 7.43
C SER A 131 -9.71 -19.09 7.14
N SER A 132 -10.95 -19.54 7.35
CA SER A 132 -12.15 -18.74 7.05
C SER A 132 -12.19 -17.36 7.72
N ASN A 133 -11.47 -17.19 8.84
CA ASN A 133 -11.49 -15.98 9.66
C ASN A 133 -10.10 -15.34 9.82
N THR A 134 -9.08 -15.85 9.13
CA THR A 134 -7.72 -15.32 9.27
C THR A 134 -6.99 -15.42 7.94
N ASP A 135 -6.80 -14.26 7.34
CA ASP A 135 -6.05 -14.05 6.12
C ASP A 135 -4.54 -13.96 6.40
N ASN A 136 -3.77 -14.00 5.31
CA ASN A 136 -2.31 -14.01 5.35
C ASN A 136 -1.69 -12.62 5.59
N GLY A 137 -2.51 -11.56 5.65
CA GLY A 137 -2.08 -10.18 5.89
C GLY A 137 -1.52 -9.50 4.63
N ILE A 138 -1.82 -10.02 3.45
CA ILE A 138 -1.28 -9.59 2.16
C ILE A 138 -2.42 -9.46 1.14
N LEU A 139 -2.83 -8.22 0.88
CA LEU A 139 -3.82 -7.93 -0.15
C LEU A 139 -3.14 -7.83 -1.52
N THR A 140 -3.31 -8.84 -2.36
CA THR A 140 -2.82 -8.81 -3.75
C THR A 140 -3.64 -7.84 -4.61
N ALA A 141 -3.09 -7.37 -5.73
CA ALA A 141 -3.87 -6.59 -6.69
C ALA A 141 -5.02 -7.43 -7.29
N TYR A 142 -4.84 -8.75 -7.37
CA TYR A 142 -5.91 -9.67 -7.76
C TYR A 142 -7.09 -9.65 -6.78
N GLU A 143 -6.83 -9.67 -5.47
CA GLU A 143 -7.88 -9.54 -4.45
C GLU A 143 -8.45 -8.13 -4.40
N ALA A 144 -7.60 -7.11 -4.52
CA ALA A 144 -8.03 -5.71 -4.53
C ALA A 144 -9.02 -5.40 -5.67
N MET A 145 -8.92 -6.09 -6.82
CA MET A 145 -9.89 -5.99 -7.92
C MET A 145 -11.32 -6.39 -7.55
N ASN A 146 -11.47 -7.23 -6.52
CA ASN A 146 -12.77 -7.75 -6.09
C ASN A 146 -13.36 -6.96 -4.91
N LEU A 147 -12.73 -5.86 -4.49
CA LEU A 147 -13.32 -4.94 -3.52
C LEU A 147 -14.54 -4.25 -4.12
N ASN A 148 -15.50 -3.87 -3.28
CA ASN A 148 -16.61 -3.01 -3.72
C ASN A 148 -16.26 -1.54 -3.45
N LEU A 149 -15.85 -0.80 -4.48
CA LEU A 149 -15.49 0.61 -4.42
C LEU A 149 -16.31 1.49 -5.38
N ASP A 150 -17.45 1.01 -5.91
CA ASP A 150 -18.27 1.71 -6.91
C ASP A 150 -18.65 3.16 -6.53
N ASN A 151 -18.81 3.43 -5.22
CA ASN A 151 -19.11 4.78 -4.71
C ASN A 151 -17.91 5.47 -4.04
N THR A 152 -16.70 4.95 -4.24
CA THR A 152 -15.47 5.53 -3.71
C THR A 152 -14.94 6.62 -4.63
N GLU A 153 -15.04 7.86 -4.17
CA GLU A 153 -14.58 9.05 -4.89
C GLU A 153 -13.05 9.17 -4.90
N LEU A 154 -12.37 8.66 -3.88
CA LEU A 154 -10.93 8.77 -3.75
C LEU A 154 -10.35 7.59 -2.98
N VAL A 155 -9.36 6.94 -3.58
CA VAL A 155 -8.42 6.04 -2.90
C VAL A 155 -7.06 6.73 -2.80
N VAL A 156 -6.47 6.76 -1.62
CA VAL A 156 -5.06 7.17 -1.43
C VAL A 156 -4.26 5.94 -1.01
N LEU A 157 -3.28 5.57 -1.84
CA LEU A 157 -2.31 4.52 -1.60
C LEU A 157 -0.97 5.18 -1.24
N SER A 158 -0.80 5.53 0.03
CA SER A 158 0.48 5.96 0.62
C SER A 158 1.32 4.72 0.93
N ALA A 159 1.59 3.93 -0.12
CA ALA A 159 2.26 2.64 0.00
C ALA A 159 3.65 2.68 -0.63
N CYS A 160 4.67 2.45 0.21
CA CYS A 160 6.04 2.39 -0.25
C CYS A 160 6.34 1.01 -0.84
N LYS A 161 7.07 0.95 -1.96
CA LYS A 161 7.59 -0.31 -2.49
C LYS A 161 8.66 -0.88 -1.55
N THR A 162 8.39 -2.01 -0.93
CA THR A 162 9.40 -2.97 -0.47
C THR A 162 9.79 -3.81 -1.70
N GLY A 163 11.09 -3.82 -2.01
CA GLY A 163 11.61 -4.44 -3.22
C GLY A 163 12.54 -5.59 -2.89
N LEU A 164 12.32 -6.75 -3.51
CA LEU A 164 13.36 -7.74 -3.74
C LEU A 164 14.32 -7.29 -4.87
N GLY A 165 13.98 -6.25 -5.65
CA GLY A 165 14.87 -5.72 -6.68
C GLY A 165 14.50 -4.32 -7.19
N GLN A 166 15.43 -3.72 -7.95
CA GLN A 166 15.24 -2.42 -8.59
C GLN A 166 14.11 -2.49 -9.62
N VAL A 167 13.04 -1.74 -9.39
CA VAL A 167 11.96 -1.55 -10.37
C VAL A 167 12.51 -0.81 -11.57
N ARG A 168 12.82 -1.53 -12.65
CA ARG A 168 13.18 -0.92 -13.93
C ARG A 168 11.97 -0.65 -14.83
N ASN A 169 10.87 -1.40 -14.64
CA ASN A 169 9.64 -1.26 -15.43
C ASN A 169 8.44 -1.03 -14.50
N GLY A 170 7.71 0.07 -14.71
CA GLY A 170 6.60 0.51 -13.85
C GLY A 170 5.38 -0.42 -13.77
N GLU A 171 5.43 -1.63 -14.35
CA GLU A 171 4.33 -2.60 -14.47
C GLU A 171 3.62 -2.94 -13.15
N GLY A 172 4.35 -3.01 -12.04
CA GLY A 172 3.76 -3.25 -10.72
C GLY A 172 2.85 -2.15 -10.19
N VAL A 173 3.18 -0.89 -10.49
CA VAL A 173 2.35 0.26 -10.11
C VAL A 173 1.04 0.20 -10.90
N TYR A 174 1.12 -0.19 -12.17
CA TYR A 174 -0.06 -0.35 -13.02
C TYR A 174 -0.97 -1.49 -12.54
N GLY A 175 -0.44 -2.55 -11.94
CA GLY A 175 -1.22 -3.66 -11.37
C GLY A 175 -2.17 -3.20 -10.26
N LEU A 176 -1.63 -2.61 -9.19
CA LEU A 176 -2.43 -2.06 -8.09
C LEU A 176 -3.32 -0.91 -8.54
N GLN A 177 -2.80 0.01 -9.37
CA GLN A 177 -3.61 1.09 -9.91
C GLN A 177 -4.85 0.56 -10.63
N ARG A 178 -4.65 -0.36 -11.57
CA ARG A 178 -5.72 -0.97 -12.35
C ARG A 178 -6.69 -1.71 -11.43
N ALA A 179 -6.17 -2.39 -10.42
CA ALA A 179 -7.00 -3.16 -9.51
C ALA A 179 -8.04 -2.30 -8.79
N PHE A 180 -7.60 -1.20 -8.17
CA PHE A 180 -8.50 -0.29 -7.46
C PHE A 180 -9.46 0.46 -8.39
N ILE A 181 -9.05 0.78 -9.63
CA ILE A 181 -9.97 1.35 -10.64
C ILE A 181 -11.05 0.33 -11.02
N VAL A 182 -10.66 -0.92 -11.31
CA VAL A 182 -11.61 -1.99 -11.66
C VAL A 182 -12.58 -2.29 -10.51
N ALA A 183 -12.11 -2.17 -9.27
CA ALA A 183 -12.93 -2.31 -8.07
C ALA A 183 -13.97 -1.17 -7.89
N GLY A 184 -13.87 -0.08 -8.66
CA GLY A 184 -14.85 1.01 -8.69
C GLY A 184 -14.32 2.39 -8.26
N ALA A 185 -13.06 2.52 -7.86
CA ALA A 185 -12.51 3.80 -7.40
C ALA A 185 -12.45 4.84 -8.54
N LYS A 186 -13.03 6.02 -8.32
CA LYS A 186 -13.08 7.11 -9.33
C LYS A 186 -11.77 7.85 -9.50
N THR A 187 -11.09 8.13 -8.39
CA THR A 187 -9.80 8.80 -8.37
C THR A 187 -8.86 8.05 -7.44
N ILE A 188 -7.60 7.91 -7.83
CA ILE A 188 -6.54 7.30 -7.03
C ILE A 188 -5.35 8.25 -6.93
N ILE A 189 -4.85 8.47 -5.71
CA ILE A 189 -3.53 9.04 -5.46
C ILE A 189 -2.60 7.92 -5.00
N MET A 190 -1.44 7.74 -5.61
CA MET A 190 -0.49 6.71 -5.20
C MET A 190 0.96 7.13 -5.31
N SER A 191 1.80 6.56 -4.44
CA SER A 191 3.25 6.69 -4.51
C SER A 191 3.87 5.73 -5.53
N LEU A 192 4.77 6.25 -6.36
CA LEU A 192 5.58 5.53 -7.33
C LEU A 192 6.82 4.88 -6.70
N TRP A 193 7.36 5.50 -5.65
CA TRP A 193 8.52 5.05 -4.88
C TRP A 193 8.41 5.50 -3.41
N LYS A 194 9.26 4.94 -2.54
CA LYS A 194 9.35 5.33 -1.13
C LYS A 194 9.90 6.75 -1.01
N VAL A 195 9.23 7.60 -0.24
CA VAL A 195 9.72 8.93 0.17
C VAL A 195 9.94 8.92 1.68
N ASN A 196 10.65 9.90 2.23
CA ASN A 196 10.69 10.04 3.68
C ASN A 196 9.30 10.35 4.24
N ASP A 197 9.05 9.87 5.46
CA ASP A 197 7.74 9.96 6.10
C ASP A 197 7.27 11.42 6.31
N GLU A 198 8.20 12.34 6.60
CA GLU A 198 7.88 13.76 6.83
C GLU A 198 7.31 14.42 5.57
N ALA A 199 7.95 14.26 4.41
CA ALA A 199 7.45 14.86 3.16
C ALA A 199 6.11 14.26 2.74
N THR A 200 5.91 12.96 2.99
CA THR A 200 4.63 12.28 2.72
C THR A 200 3.51 12.83 3.62
N GLN A 201 3.77 12.96 4.92
CA GLN A 201 2.83 13.54 5.87
C GLN A 201 2.47 14.98 5.50
N GLU A 202 3.45 15.80 5.13
CA GLU A 202 3.22 17.19 4.72
C GLU A 202 2.40 17.26 3.43
N LEU A 203 2.73 16.44 2.43
CA LEU A 203 2.01 16.39 1.17
C LEU A 203 0.54 16.02 1.39
N MET A 204 0.27 14.95 2.15
CA MET A 204 -1.08 14.46 2.36
C MET A 204 -1.88 15.41 3.26
N THR A 205 -1.29 15.94 4.32
CA THR A 205 -1.97 16.92 5.18
C THR A 205 -2.32 18.17 4.37
N SER A 206 -1.39 18.66 3.54
CA SER A 206 -1.60 19.81 2.66
C SER A 206 -2.70 19.55 1.62
N PHE A 207 -2.69 18.37 0.99
CA PHE A 207 -3.72 17.94 0.03
C PHE A 207 -5.11 17.90 0.67
N TYR A 208 -5.28 17.19 1.79
CA TYR A 208 -6.57 17.09 2.45
C TYR A 208 -7.06 18.45 2.95
N THR A 209 -6.16 19.30 3.47
CA THR A 209 -6.53 20.65 3.94
C THR A 209 -7.12 21.48 2.80
N LYS A 210 -6.45 21.50 1.63
CA LYS A 210 -6.91 22.24 0.45
C LYS A 210 -8.17 21.66 -0.17
N TRP A 211 -8.27 20.35 -0.21
CA TRP A 211 -9.45 19.69 -0.75
C TRP A 211 -10.67 19.96 0.14
N LEU A 212 -10.52 19.90 1.46
CA LEU A 212 -11.58 20.21 2.42
C LEU A 212 -11.95 21.70 2.46
N SER A 213 -11.07 22.61 2.02
CA SER A 213 -11.37 24.03 1.88
C SER A 213 -12.17 24.37 0.60
N GLY A 214 -12.60 23.36 -0.17
CA GLY A 214 -13.47 23.53 -1.33
C GLY A 214 -12.78 23.48 -2.69
N MET A 215 -11.46 23.25 -2.75
CA MET A 215 -10.76 23.05 -4.03
C MET A 215 -11.16 21.71 -4.67
N THR A 216 -11.02 21.59 -6.00
CA THR A 216 -11.12 20.26 -6.62
C THR A 216 -9.96 19.37 -6.20
N LYS A 217 -10.12 18.04 -6.26
CA LYS A 217 -9.07 17.06 -5.93
C LYS A 217 -7.77 17.36 -6.71
N ARG A 218 -7.90 17.67 -8.00
CA ARG A 218 -6.78 17.97 -8.90
C ARG A 218 -6.05 19.26 -8.52
N GLU A 219 -6.78 20.33 -8.22
CA GLU A 219 -6.20 21.61 -7.77
C GLU A 219 -5.50 21.45 -6.43
N ALA A 220 -6.19 20.86 -5.45
CA ALA A 220 -5.65 20.60 -4.12
C ALA A 220 -4.34 19.78 -4.19
N PHE A 221 -4.30 18.74 -5.02
CA PHE A 221 -3.11 17.89 -5.16
C PHE A 221 -1.97 18.60 -5.88
N LYS A 222 -2.27 19.37 -6.93
CA LYS A 222 -1.27 20.19 -7.64
C LYS A 222 -0.64 21.22 -6.70
N ASP A 223 -1.46 21.92 -5.93
CA ASP A 223 -1.00 22.96 -5.01
C ASP A 223 -0.23 22.37 -3.83
N ALA A 224 -0.70 21.27 -3.25
CA ALA A 224 0.04 20.55 -2.23
C ALA A 224 1.43 20.11 -2.74
N ARG A 225 1.53 19.54 -3.95
CA ARG A 225 2.82 19.21 -4.55
C ARG A 225 3.72 20.42 -4.77
N ASN A 226 3.15 21.57 -5.16
CA ASN A 226 3.92 22.80 -5.37
C ASN A 226 4.51 23.33 -4.06
N GLU A 227 3.76 23.23 -2.95
CA GLU A 227 4.27 23.57 -1.61
C GLU A 227 5.44 22.66 -1.21
N ILE A 228 5.30 21.34 -1.40
CA ILE A 228 6.40 20.41 -1.12
C ILE A 228 7.60 20.69 -2.02
N ARG A 229 7.38 21.04 -3.30
CA ARG A 229 8.46 21.42 -4.22
C ARG A 229 9.17 22.70 -3.79
N ALA A 230 8.47 23.67 -3.22
CA ALA A 230 9.08 24.90 -2.73
C ALA A 230 9.97 24.63 -1.50
N LYS A 231 9.60 23.66 -0.65
CA LYS A 231 10.36 23.28 0.54
C LYS A 231 11.51 22.30 0.25
N TYR A 232 11.27 21.30 -0.59
CA TYR A 232 12.21 20.23 -0.91
C TYR A 232 12.73 20.36 -2.35
N LYS A 233 14.03 20.65 -2.49
CA LYS A 233 14.67 20.91 -3.79
C LYS A 233 14.64 19.71 -4.76
N TYR A 234 14.73 18.48 -4.24
CA TYR A 234 14.88 17.29 -5.08
C TYR A 234 13.52 16.70 -5.51
N PRO A 235 13.33 16.38 -6.81
CA PRO A 235 12.11 15.73 -7.33
C PRO A 235 11.72 14.44 -6.62
N TYR A 236 12.68 13.77 -5.99
CA TYR A 236 12.44 12.61 -5.15
C TYR A 236 11.32 12.80 -4.12
N PHE A 237 11.19 14.01 -3.54
CA PHE A 237 10.22 14.30 -2.47
C PHE A 237 8.83 14.69 -2.98
N TRP A 238 8.73 15.46 -4.07
CA TRP A 238 7.46 15.99 -4.57
C TRP A 238 6.94 15.30 -5.83
N GLY A 239 7.79 14.55 -6.53
CA GLY A 239 7.46 13.83 -7.76
C GLY A 239 6.99 12.38 -7.54
N ALA A 240 6.99 11.92 -6.29
CA ALA A 240 6.71 10.53 -5.97
C ALA A 240 5.23 10.16 -6.08
N PHE A 241 4.31 11.11 -5.94
CA PHE A 241 2.88 10.83 -5.98
C PHE A 241 2.27 11.24 -7.31
N VAL A 242 1.39 10.38 -7.82
CA VAL A 242 0.56 10.64 -9.00
C VAL A 242 -0.91 10.54 -8.62
N MET A 243 -1.73 11.29 -9.34
CA MET A 243 -3.18 11.22 -9.27
C MET A 243 -3.70 10.70 -10.62
N VAL A 244 -4.56 9.69 -10.59
CA VAL A 244 -5.18 9.07 -11.77
C VAL A 244 -6.68 8.99 -11.54
N GLY A 245 -7.47 9.30 -12.56
CA GLY A 245 -8.93 9.31 -12.50
C GLY A 245 -9.51 10.65 -12.94
N GLU A 246 -10.79 10.84 -12.64
CA GLU A 246 -11.57 12.03 -12.99
C GLU A 246 -11.06 13.29 -12.25
#